data_AF-A0A817PML7-F1
#
_entry.id   AF-A0A817PML7-F1
#
_cell.length_a   1.000
_cell.length_b   1.000
_cell.length_c   1.000
_cell.angle_alpha   90.00
_cell.angle_beta   90.00
_cell.angle_gamma   90.00
#
_symmetry.space_group_name_H-M   'P 1'
#
loop_
_entity.id
_entity.type
_entity.pdbx_description
1 polymer ?
#
loop_
_entity_poly.entity_id
_entity_poly.type
_entity_poly.pdbx_seq_one_letter_code
_entity_poly.pdbx_strand_id
1 'polypeptide(L)'
;MANSGPALDWAISQGANAIENDLHFDKNGNPTKFEHGGICDCFCAISDDHICNTVESDCAGSKASENVTTHLQHIARLQSVALIFIDSKVDARMGKTLAKAGSAVIHFLDKHLFANDYQGKVIISSAKIDTSDYLRVAAAAANSSSYKERYFFTFDQENNDYALVMATLSRFTNNRVYGTGTSSCFPEIFHSGIKAGVQEKKKR
;
A
#
# COMPACT_ATOMS: atom_id res chain seq x y z
N MET A 1 0.66 -1.48 -9.01
CA MET A 1 0.63 -0.03 -8.81
C MET A 1 -0.23 0.70 -9.83
N ALA A 2 -1.17 1.50 -9.35
CA ALA A 2 -1.98 2.40 -10.17
C ALA A 2 -1.83 3.85 -9.67
N ASN A 3 -0.61 4.39 -9.75
CA ASN A 3 -0.21 5.65 -9.09
C ASN A 3 -0.61 6.94 -9.81
N SER A 4 -1.26 6.84 -10.96
CA SER A 4 -1.71 8.00 -11.75
C SER A 4 -3.14 7.79 -12.23
N GLY A 5 -3.85 8.88 -12.52
CA GLY A 5 -5.21 8.85 -13.08
C GLY A 5 -5.38 7.87 -14.24
N PRO A 6 -4.55 7.92 -15.30
CA PRO A 6 -4.64 6.97 -16.41
C PRO A 6 -4.47 5.50 -16.02
N ALA A 7 -3.53 5.21 -15.11
CA ALA A 7 -3.29 3.84 -14.64
C ALA A 7 -4.46 3.33 -13.77
N LEU A 8 -5.04 4.21 -12.95
CA LEU A 8 -6.24 3.95 -12.17
C LEU A 8 -7.43 3.67 -13.09
N ASP A 9 -7.71 4.56 -14.04
CA ASP A 9 -8.83 4.41 -14.98
C ASP A 9 -8.73 3.11 -15.78
N TRP A 10 -7.53 2.78 -16.26
CA TRP A 10 -7.29 1.50 -16.92
C TRP A 10 -7.58 0.33 -15.99
N ALA A 11 -7.04 0.31 -14.77
CA ALA A 11 -7.26 -0.79 -13.82
C ALA A 11 -8.75 -1.00 -13.53
N ILE A 12 -9.51 0.09 -13.36
CA ILE A 12 -10.96 0.04 -13.15
C ILE A 12 -11.70 -0.48 -14.40
N SER A 13 -11.29 -0.05 -15.60
CA SER A 13 -11.87 -0.54 -16.85
C SER A 13 -11.68 -2.05 -17.04
N GLN A 14 -10.61 -2.61 -16.46
CA GLN A 14 -10.32 -4.04 -16.44
C GLN A 14 -11.05 -4.79 -15.30
N GLY A 15 -11.89 -4.09 -14.52
CA GLY A 15 -12.70 -4.68 -13.45
C GLY A 15 -12.03 -4.75 -12.09
N ALA A 16 -10.91 -4.04 -11.87
CA ALA A 16 -10.29 -3.97 -10.55
C ALA A 16 -11.25 -3.35 -9.51
N ASN A 17 -11.38 -4.01 -8.36
CA ASN A 17 -12.10 -3.50 -7.19
C ASN A 17 -11.16 -3.23 -5.99
N ALA A 18 -9.86 -3.44 -6.19
CA ALA A 18 -8.80 -3.18 -5.24
C ALA A 18 -7.64 -2.52 -5.98
N ILE A 19 -7.08 -1.47 -5.40
CA ILE A 19 -5.99 -0.70 -6.01
C ILE A 19 -4.81 -0.67 -5.05
N GLU A 20 -3.59 -0.80 -5.59
CA GLU A 20 -2.35 -0.65 -4.84
C GLU A 20 -1.62 0.62 -5.31
N ASN A 21 -1.13 1.40 -4.35
CA ASN A 21 -0.49 2.68 -4.56
C ASN A 21 0.78 2.86 -3.71
N ASP A 22 1.85 3.28 -4.37
CA ASP A 22 3.16 3.53 -3.78
C ASP A 22 3.25 4.95 -3.20
N LEU A 23 3.20 5.12 -1.89
CA LEU A 23 3.13 6.43 -1.25
C LEU A 23 4.50 6.94 -0.78
N HIS A 24 4.89 8.13 -1.27
CA HIS A 24 6.08 8.85 -0.82
C HIS A 24 5.80 9.90 0.25
N PHE A 25 6.82 10.15 1.07
CA PHE A 25 6.80 11.13 2.16
C PHE A 25 7.89 12.19 2.00
N ASP A 26 7.62 13.42 2.45
CA ASP A 26 8.65 14.45 2.56
C ASP A 26 9.56 14.21 3.78
N LYS A 27 10.60 15.04 3.94
CA LYS A 27 11.54 14.98 5.07
C LYS A 27 10.90 15.16 6.46
N ASN A 28 9.68 15.70 6.52
CA ASN A 28 8.92 15.92 7.75
C ASN A 28 7.95 14.76 8.03
N GLY A 29 7.80 13.82 7.09
CA GLY A 29 6.88 12.69 7.18
C GLY A 29 5.50 12.99 6.59
N ASN A 30 5.31 14.04 5.80
CA ASN A 30 4.02 14.30 5.17
C ASN A 30 3.87 13.50 3.86
N PRO A 31 2.70 12.88 3.59
CA PRO A 31 2.38 12.32 2.28
C PRO A 31 2.56 13.34 1.15
N THR A 32 3.16 12.95 0.02
CA THR A 32 3.49 13.88 -1.08
C THR A 32 2.90 13.48 -2.43
N LYS A 33 3.21 12.27 -2.89
CA LYS A 33 2.84 11.76 -4.20
C LYS A 33 2.72 10.25 -4.19
N PHE A 34 1.97 9.73 -5.14
CA PHE A 34 2.04 8.32 -5.50
C PHE A 34 3.03 8.14 -6.63
N GLU A 35 4.00 7.25 -6.46
CA GLU A 35 5.03 6.90 -7.45
C GLU A 35 5.80 5.70 -6.93
N HIS A 36 6.25 4.79 -7.79
CA HIS A 36 7.11 3.68 -7.34
C HIS A 36 8.58 4.09 -7.27
N GLY A 37 9.04 4.89 -8.25
CA GLY A 37 10.35 5.55 -8.20
C GLY A 37 11.51 4.68 -8.65
N GLY A 38 11.30 3.75 -9.59
CA GLY A 38 12.36 2.93 -10.18
C GLY A 38 11.83 1.74 -10.97
N ILE A 39 12.74 0.81 -11.30
CA ILE A 39 12.42 -0.40 -12.07
C ILE A 39 11.22 -1.14 -11.44
N CYS A 40 10.22 -1.40 -12.26
CA CYS A 40 8.96 -2.06 -11.91
C CYS A 40 8.63 -3.14 -12.95
N ASP A 41 7.59 -3.92 -12.72
CA ASP A 41 7.16 -5.02 -13.59
C ASP A 41 7.04 -4.67 -15.09
N CYS A 42 6.90 -3.39 -15.43
CA CYS A 42 6.95 -2.90 -16.81
C CYS A 42 8.24 -3.21 -17.57
N PHE A 43 9.38 -3.46 -16.90
CA PHE A 43 10.62 -3.81 -17.59
C PHE A 43 10.56 -5.21 -18.25
N CYS A 44 9.71 -6.10 -17.74
CA CYS A 44 9.55 -7.45 -18.25
C CYS A 44 8.15 -7.72 -18.84
N ALA A 45 7.26 -6.72 -18.84
CA ALA A 45 5.91 -6.85 -19.36
C ALA A 45 5.94 -7.03 -20.89
N ILE A 46 5.25 -8.06 -21.39
CA ILE A 46 5.22 -8.42 -22.81
C ILE A 46 3.75 -8.55 -23.28
N SER A 47 2.96 -7.47 -23.22
CA SER A 47 1.64 -7.43 -23.88
C SER A 47 1.17 -6.02 -24.25
N ASP A 48 0.41 -5.93 -25.34
CA ASP A 48 -0.16 -4.68 -25.86
C ASP A 48 -1.35 -4.16 -25.02
N ASP A 49 -1.99 -5.03 -24.23
CA ASP A 49 -3.00 -4.66 -23.24
C ASP A 49 -2.43 -4.85 -21.84
N HIS A 50 -1.58 -3.91 -21.42
CA HIS A 50 -0.93 -3.91 -20.11
C HIS A 50 -0.99 -2.51 -19.51
N ILE A 51 -1.13 -2.41 -18.18
CA ILE A 51 -1.09 -1.13 -17.46
C ILE A 51 0.18 -0.31 -17.78
N CYS A 52 1.25 -0.99 -18.16
CA CYS A 52 2.53 -0.39 -18.54
C CYS A 52 2.46 0.48 -19.81
N ASN A 53 1.39 0.37 -20.60
CA ASN A 53 1.13 1.29 -21.72
C ASN A 53 0.51 2.62 -21.26
N THR A 54 0.11 2.72 -19.98
CA THR A 54 -0.43 3.94 -19.36
C THR A 54 0.61 4.70 -18.53
N VAL A 55 1.78 4.10 -18.27
CA VAL A 55 2.88 4.66 -17.46
C VAL A 55 4.20 4.63 -18.24
N GLU A 56 5.19 5.43 -17.84
CA GLU A 56 6.54 5.33 -18.40
C GLU A 56 7.21 4.01 -17.95
N SER A 57 8.10 3.47 -18.78
CA SER A 57 8.69 2.13 -18.58
C SER A 57 9.52 2.00 -17.29
N ASP A 58 9.96 3.13 -16.73
CA ASP A 58 10.69 3.21 -15.47
C ASP A 58 9.78 3.42 -14.25
N CYS A 59 8.45 3.38 -14.42
CA CYS A 59 7.44 3.64 -13.40
C CYS A 59 7.72 4.90 -12.56
N ALA A 60 8.32 5.90 -13.20
CA ALA A 60 8.65 7.17 -12.62
C ALA A 60 8.23 8.30 -13.55
N GLY A 61 8.40 9.54 -13.08
CA GLY A 61 8.11 10.72 -13.89
C GLY A 61 6.62 11.03 -14.01
N SER A 62 6.33 12.06 -14.81
CA SER A 62 5.03 12.75 -14.81
C SER A 62 3.83 11.90 -15.22
N LYS A 63 4.04 10.78 -15.92
CA LYS A 63 2.97 9.86 -16.34
C LYS A 63 2.73 8.70 -15.36
N ALA A 64 3.71 8.37 -14.53
CA ALA A 64 3.64 7.29 -13.55
C ALA A 64 3.41 7.81 -12.11
N SER A 65 3.18 9.11 -11.96
CA SER A 65 3.19 9.83 -10.69
C SER A 65 2.03 10.79 -10.60
N GLU A 66 1.44 10.92 -9.42
CA GLU A 66 0.39 11.90 -9.17
C GLU A 66 0.47 12.48 -7.76
N ASN A 67 0.02 13.73 -7.63
CA ASN A 67 -0.16 14.32 -6.30
C ASN A 67 -1.12 13.48 -5.47
N VAL A 68 -0.72 13.18 -4.23
CA VAL A 68 -1.48 12.30 -3.33
C VAL A 68 -2.92 12.79 -3.10
N THR A 69 -3.15 14.10 -3.05
CA THR A 69 -4.50 14.65 -2.83
C THR A 69 -5.39 14.41 -4.04
N THR A 70 -4.91 14.79 -5.23
CA THR A 70 -5.67 14.66 -6.48
C THR A 70 -6.04 13.20 -6.72
N HIS A 71 -5.09 12.29 -6.54
CA HIS A 71 -5.30 10.88 -6.78
C HIS A 71 -6.28 10.25 -5.77
N LEU A 72 -6.14 10.53 -4.47
CA LEU A 72 -7.10 10.03 -3.46
C LEU A 72 -8.52 10.55 -3.69
N GLN A 73 -8.67 11.81 -4.10
CA GLN A 73 -9.97 12.38 -4.45
C GLN A 73 -10.57 11.75 -5.71
N HIS A 74 -9.72 11.34 -6.66
CA HIS A 74 -10.17 10.56 -7.81
C HIS A 74 -10.70 9.19 -7.33
N ILE A 75 -9.92 8.46 -6.54
CA ILE A 75 -10.34 7.15 -6.00
C ILE A 75 -11.64 7.26 -5.19
N ALA A 76 -11.79 8.28 -4.35
CA ALA A 76 -12.96 8.44 -3.49
C ALA A 76 -14.29 8.51 -4.26
N ARG A 77 -14.26 8.96 -5.53
CA ARG A 77 -15.43 9.03 -6.41
C ARG A 77 -15.79 7.70 -7.07
N LEU A 78 -14.90 6.72 -7.03
CA LEU A 78 -15.07 5.43 -7.67
C LEU A 78 -15.77 4.45 -6.72
N GLN A 79 -17.08 4.28 -6.91
CA GLN A 79 -17.89 3.36 -6.09
C GLN A 79 -17.49 1.88 -6.25
N SER A 80 -16.79 1.53 -7.33
CA SER A 80 -16.31 0.17 -7.60
C SER A 80 -15.09 -0.23 -6.78
N VAL A 81 -14.37 0.73 -6.17
CA VAL A 81 -13.17 0.45 -5.38
C VAL A 81 -13.56 0.12 -3.94
N ALA A 82 -13.37 -1.13 -3.56
CA ALA A 82 -13.66 -1.63 -2.22
C ALA A 82 -12.43 -1.66 -1.31
N LEU A 83 -11.22 -1.61 -1.88
CA LEU A 83 -9.97 -1.70 -1.14
C LEU A 83 -8.87 -0.83 -1.77
N ILE A 84 -8.12 -0.13 -0.92
CA ILE A 84 -6.87 0.53 -1.31
C ILE A 84 -5.74 -0.08 -0.47
N PHE A 85 -4.64 -0.43 -1.12
CA PHE A 85 -3.41 -0.87 -0.49
C PHE A 85 -2.37 0.23 -0.65
N ILE A 86 -1.92 0.80 0.46
CA ILE A 86 -0.90 1.84 0.48
C ILE A 86 0.45 1.16 0.73
N ASP A 87 1.26 0.98 -0.32
CA ASP A 87 2.67 0.61 -0.19
C ASP A 87 3.46 1.86 0.22
N SER A 88 3.69 2.01 1.52
CA SER A 88 4.39 3.19 2.03
C SER A 88 5.88 3.04 1.77
N LYS A 89 6.43 3.93 0.93
CA LYS A 89 7.86 4.03 0.63
C LYS A 89 8.62 4.67 1.79
N VAL A 90 8.60 3.99 2.93
CA VAL A 90 9.33 4.32 4.15
C VAL A 90 10.48 3.34 4.34
N ASP A 91 11.56 3.80 4.95
CA ASP A 91 12.70 2.96 5.29
C ASP A 91 13.37 3.41 6.60
N ALA A 92 14.22 2.55 7.17
CA ALA A 92 14.85 2.78 8.47
C ALA A 92 15.70 4.07 8.54
N ARG A 93 16.18 4.60 7.40
CA ARG A 93 16.99 5.83 7.35
C ARG A 93 16.16 7.07 7.69
N MET A 94 14.83 6.99 7.61
CA MET A 94 13.94 8.05 8.08
C MET A 94 14.02 8.25 9.61
N GLY A 95 14.47 7.25 10.37
CA GLY A 95 14.67 7.33 11.81
C GLY A 95 13.43 7.86 12.55
N LYS A 96 13.58 8.96 13.29
CA LYS A 96 12.49 9.58 14.07
C LYS A 96 11.32 10.08 13.21
N THR A 97 11.51 10.26 11.90
CA THR A 97 10.45 10.69 10.98
C THR A 97 9.45 9.57 10.71
N LEU A 98 9.79 8.29 10.92
CA LEU A 98 8.86 7.15 10.75
C LEU A 98 7.57 7.34 11.58
N ALA A 99 7.71 7.71 12.85
CA ALA A 99 6.57 7.95 13.73
C ALA A 99 5.68 9.11 13.23
N LYS A 100 6.31 10.19 12.74
CA LYS A 100 5.58 11.33 12.17
C LYS A 100 4.81 10.92 10.91
N ALA A 101 5.46 10.18 10.02
CA ALA A 101 4.84 9.65 8.82
C ALA A 101 3.66 8.71 9.13
N GLY A 102 3.79 7.87 10.16
CA GLY A 102 2.73 6.97 10.60
C GLY A 102 1.48 7.71 11.08
N SER A 103 1.64 8.78 11.86
CA SER A 103 0.49 9.62 12.24
C SER A 103 -0.07 10.40 11.04
N ALA A 104 0.82 10.98 10.23
CA ALA A 104 0.43 11.84 9.11
C ALA A 104 -0.37 11.08 8.05
N VAL A 105 -0.01 9.84 7.71
CA VAL A 105 -0.75 9.05 6.69
C VAL A 105 -2.21 8.85 7.07
N ILE A 106 -2.51 8.57 8.34
CA ILE A 106 -3.88 8.35 8.80
C ILE A 106 -4.68 9.64 8.74
N HIS A 107 -4.14 10.73 9.27
CA HIS A 107 -4.82 12.03 9.21
C HIS A 107 -5.05 12.49 7.77
N PHE A 108 -4.12 12.18 6.87
CA PHE A 108 -4.24 12.51 5.45
C PHE A 108 -5.35 11.71 4.79
N LEU A 109 -5.42 10.40 5.00
CA LEU A 109 -6.45 9.52 4.45
C LEU A 109 -7.84 9.84 5.02
N ASP A 110 -7.95 10.09 6.32
CA ASP A 110 -9.20 10.52 6.94
C ASP A 110 -9.77 11.77 6.24
N LYS A 111 -8.90 12.74 5.94
CA LYS A 111 -9.29 14.02 5.34
C LYS A 111 -9.54 13.95 3.83
N HIS A 112 -8.67 13.28 3.09
CA HIS A 112 -8.65 13.36 1.62
C HIS A 112 -9.28 12.17 0.91
N LEU A 113 -9.50 11.07 1.63
CA LEU A 113 -10.15 9.87 1.10
C LEU A 113 -11.50 9.63 1.80
N PHE A 114 -11.48 9.35 3.11
CA PHE A 114 -12.71 8.94 3.82
C PHE A 114 -13.73 10.07 3.98
N ALA A 115 -13.29 11.30 4.29
CA ALA A 115 -14.18 12.46 4.32
C ALA A 115 -14.69 12.89 2.93
N ASN A 116 -14.22 12.23 1.86
CA ASN A 116 -14.74 12.39 0.50
C ASN A 116 -15.55 11.15 0.07
N ASP A 117 -16.24 10.53 1.03
CA ASP A 117 -17.23 9.45 0.86
C ASP A 117 -16.70 8.10 0.38
N TYR A 118 -15.39 7.84 0.45
CA TYR A 118 -14.86 6.50 0.21
C TYR A 118 -15.42 5.49 1.22
N GLN A 119 -16.12 4.46 0.73
CA GLN A 119 -16.79 3.45 1.58
C GLN A 119 -15.97 2.18 1.81
N GLY A 120 -14.87 2.01 1.08
CA GLY A 120 -14.04 0.81 1.15
C GLY A 120 -13.12 0.76 2.37
N LYS A 121 -12.16 -0.16 2.31
CA LYS A 121 -11.12 -0.36 3.31
C LYS A 121 -9.77 0.12 2.81
N VAL A 122 -8.84 0.34 3.73
CA VAL A 122 -7.45 0.69 3.44
C VAL A 122 -6.52 -0.26 4.18
N ILE A 123 -5.56 -0.83 3.48
CA ILE A 123 -4.40 -1.50 4.07
C ILE A 123 -3.22 -0.54 4.02
N ILE A 124 -2.60 -0.27 5.17
CA ILE A 124 -1.35 0.47 5.28
C ILE A 124 -0.20 -0.53 5.40
N SER A 125 0.69 -0.52 4.43
CA SER A 125 1.85 -1.39 4.38
C SER A 125 3.16 -0.62 4.58
N SER A 126 4.17 -1.34 5.04
CA SER A 126 5.58 -0.94 4.94
C SER A 126 6.41 -2.19 4.66
N ALA A 127 7.49 -2.06 3.88
CA ALA A 127 8.25 -3.22 3.41
C ALA A 127 8.78 -4.13 4.54
N LYS A 128 9.38 -3.54 5.59
CA LYS A 128 10.20 -4.26 6.58
C LYS A 128 9.86 -3.89 8.03
N ILE A 129 10.06 -4.82 8.97
CA ILE A 129 9.80 -4.69 10.41
C ILE A 129 10.71 -3.66 11.09
N ASP A 130 11.87 -3.38 10.53
CA ASP A 130 12.74 -2.29 11.02
C ASP A 130 12.09 -0.90 10.85
N THR A 131 11.02 -0.79 10.05
CA THR A 131 10.14 0.39 9.96
C THR A 131 8.92 0.33 10.88
N SER A 132 8.84 -0.63 11.81
CA SER A 132 7.66 -0.88 12.65
C SER A 132 7.13 0.32 13.45
N ASP A 133 7.97 1.31 13.75
CA ASP A 133 7.52 2.56 14.36
C ASP A 133 6.51 3.32 13.50
N TYR A 134 6.63 3.25 12.16
CA TYR A 134 5.65 3.79 11.22
C TYR A 134 4.27 3.15 11.42
N LEU A 135 4.18 1.82 11.29
CA LEU A 135 2.91 1.10 11.41
C LEU A 135 2.35 1.14 12.84
N ARG A 136 3.19 1.11 13.87
CA ARG A 136 2.76 1.22 15.26
C ARG A 136 2.07 2.56 15.52
N VAL A 137 2.66 3.66 15.05
CA VAL A 137 2.04 4.99 15.22
C VAL A 137 0.84 5.18 14.30
N ALA A 138 0.86 4.65 13.08
CA ALA A 138 -0.30 4.64 12.20
C ALA A 138 -1.48 3.87 12.83
N ALA A 139 -1.24 2.69 13.41
CA ALA A 139 -2.28 1.93 14.10
C ALA A 139 -2.87 2.70 15.30
N ALA A 140 -2.03 3.38 16.09
CA ALA A 140 -2.50 4.20 17.21
C ALA A 140 -3.36 5.40 16.73
N ALA A 141 -2.93 6.08 15.66
CA ALA A 141 -3.69 7.16 15.05
C ALA A 141 -5.02 6.67 14.46
N ALA A 142 -5.00 5.53 13.75
CA ALA A 142 -6.19 4.91 13.17
C ALA A 142 -7.20 4.50 14.25
N ASN A 143 -6.74 3.97 15.40
CA ASN A 143 -7.63 3.61 16.50
C ASN A 143 -8.37 4.81 17.11
N SER A 144 -7.84 6.03 16.92
CA SER A 144 -8.48 7.28 17.33
C SER A 144 -9.37 7.89 16.23
N SER A 145 -9.36 7.32 15.02
CA SER A 145 -10.17 7.77 13.90
C SER A 145 -11.61 7.25 13.98
N SER A 146 -12.54 8.01 13.40
CA SER A 146 -13.91 7.53 13.17
C SER A 146 -13.97 6.38 12.16
N TYR A 147 -12.91 6.17 11.38
CA TYR A 147 -12.81 5.13 10.35
C TYR A 147 -11.97 3.92 10.80
N LYS A 148 -11.69 3.78 12.11
CA LYS A 148 -10.80 2.73 12.67
C LYS A 148 -11.03 1.31 12.14
N GLU A 149 -12.29 0.92 11.93
CA GLU A 149 -12.67 -0.42 11.44
C GLU A 149 -12.37 -0.65 9.95
N ARG A 150 -11.97 0.41 9.24
CA ARG A 150 -11.63 0.38 7.81
C ARG A 150 -10.13 0.34 7.56
N TYR A 151 -9.31 0.51 8.59
CA TYR A 151 -7.85 0.44 8.49
C TYR A 151 -7.32 -0.92 8.89
N PHE A 152 -6.44 -1.47 8.04
CA PHE A 152 -5.71 -2.71 8.24
C PHE A 152 -4.21 -2.47 8.03
N PHE A 153 -3.36 -3.33 8.60
CA PHE A 153 -1.91 -3.14 8.60
C PHE A 153 -1.15 -4.42 8.22
N THR A 154 -0.03 -4.28 7.51
CA THR A 154 0.86 -5.41 7.14
C THR A 154 2.31 -4.97 6.96
N PHE A 155 3.23 -5.93 7.04
CA PHE A 155 4.53 -5.86 6.36
C PHE A 155 4.49 -6.82 5.18
N ASP A 156 4.95 -6.41 4.00
CA ASP A 156 4.74 -7.18 2.75
C ASP A 156 6.05 -7.64 2.07
N GLN A 157 7.22 -7.32 2.62
CA GLN A 157 8.51 -7.80 2.11
C GLN A 157 9.35 -8.53 3.17
N GLU A 158 8.73 -9.10 4.20
CA GLU A 158 9.43 -9.89 5.23
C GLU A 158 9.69 -11.36 4.82
N ASN A 159 10.19 -11.58 3.60
CA ASN A 159 10.66 -12.89 3.11
C ASN A 159 9.67 -14.05 3.36
N ASN A 160 8.38 -13.79 3.25
CA ASN A 160 7.31 -14.73 3.53
C ASN A 160 7.23 -15.26 4.98
N ASP A 161 7.77 -14.54 5.97
CA ASP A 161 7.68 -14.88 7.39
C ASP A 161 6.34 -14.45 8.02
N TYR A 162 5.30 -15.24 7.76
CA TYR A 162 3.96 -15.03 8.32
C TYR A 162 3.96 -14.91 9.86
N ALA A 163 4.69 -15.80 10.55
CA ALA A 163 4.66 -15.87 12.00
C ALA A 163 5.23 -14.59 12.61
N LEU A 164 6.37 -14.13 12.11
CA LEU A 164 7.02 -12.91 12.56
C LEU A 164 6.16 -11.66 12.28
N VAL A 165 5.60 -11.54 11.07
CA VAL A 165 4.74 -10.40 10.70
C VAL A 165 3.51 -10.34 11.61
N MET A 166 2.80 -11.46 11.76
CA MET A 166 1.58 -11.49 12.55
C MET A 166 1.83 -11.33 14.05
N ALA A 167 2.94 -11.86 14.57
CA ALA A 167 3.36 -11.66 15.96
C ALA A 167 3.71 -10.19 16.21
N THR A 168 4.42 -9.55 15.28
CA THR A 168 4.81 -8.13 15.40
C THR A 168 3.59 -7.22 15.38
N LEU A 169 2.70 -7.36 14.40
CA LEU A 169 1.47 -6.56 14.29
C LEU A 169 0.56 -6.73 15.52
N SER A 170 0.52 -7.94 16.10
CA SER A 170 -0.32 -8.23 17.27
C SER A 170 -0.02 -7.36 18.48
N ARG A 171 1.19 -6.80 18.56
CA ARG A 171 1.64 -5.94 19.65
C ARG A 171 0.98 -4.57 19.63
N PHE A 172 0.37 -4.15 18.51
CA PHE A 172 -0.19 -2.80 18.36
C PHE A 172 -1.50 -2.73 17.56
N THR A 173 -1.97 -3.81 16.93
CA THR A 173 -3.29 -3.82 16.26
C THR A 173 -3.88 -5.22 16.12
N ASN A 174 -5.22 -5.29 16.16
CA ASN A 174 -5.98 -6.47 15.78
C ASN A 174 -6.40 -6.47 14.31
N ASN A 175 -6.36 -5.30 13.64
CA ASN A 175 -6.69 -5.16 12.22
C ASN A 175 -5.46 -5.43 11.37
N ARG A 176 -5.06 -6.69 11.32
CA ARG A 176 -3.84 -7.15 10.65
C ARG A 176 -4.19 -8.04 9.48
N VAL A 177 -3.45 -7.85 8.39
CA VAL A 177 -3.47 -8.73 7.23
C VAL A 177 -2.05 -9.20 6.96
N TYR A 178 -1.92 -10.21 6.10
CA TYR A 178 -0.65 -10.71 5.66
C TYR A 178 -0.60 -10.68 4.14
N GLY A 179 0.34 -9.92 3.60
CA GLY A 179 0.69 -9.88 2.19
C GLY A 179 1.90 -10.77 1.90
N THR A 180 1.92 -11.38 0.72
CA THR A 180 3.06 -12.13 0.19
C THR A 180 3.06 -12.03 -1.32
N GLY A 181 4.24 -12.13 -1.92
CA GLY A 181 4.43 -12.02 -3.35
C GLY A 181 5.80 -11.45 -3.65
N THR A 182 6.07 -11.30 -4.93
CA THR A 182 7.23 -10.58 -5.46
C THR A 182 6.81 -9.96 -6.80
N SER A 183 7.69 -9.18 -7.41
CA SER A 183 7.52 -8.68 -8.78
C SER A 183 7.13 -9.81 -9.73
N SER A 184 6.17 -9.56 -10.64
CA SER A 184 5.72 -10.55 -11.62
C SER A 184 6.84 -11.01 -12.57
N CYS A 185 7.93 -10.25 -12.66
CA CYS A 185 9.14 -10.65 -13.37
C CYS A 185 9.88 -11.83 -12.71
N PHE A 186 9.51 -12.23 -11.49
CA PHE A 186 10.10 -13.33 -10.73
C PHE A 186 9.02 -14.34 -10.27
N PRO A 187 8.40 -15.09 -11.19
CA PRO A 187 7.20 -15.89 -10.92
C PRO A 187 7.38 -17.04 -9.91
N GLU A 188 8.60 -17.45 -9.58
CA GLU A 188 8.86 -18.65 -8.75
C GLU A 188 8.58 -18.49 -7.25
N ILE A 189 8.31 -17.27 -6.75
CA ILE A 189 8.29 -17.00 -5.28
C ILE A 189 6.87 -17.03 -4.67
N PHE A 190 5.81 -16.88 -5.48
CA PHE A 190 4.43 -16.69 -5.00
C PHE A 190 3.85 -17.89 -4.21
N HIS A 191 4.13 -19.12 -4.65
CA HIS A 191 3.54 -20.31 -4.03
C HIS A 191 4.00 -20.56 -2.58
N SER A 192 5.21 -20.11 -2.25
CA SER A 192 5.83 -20.36 -0.93
C SER A 192 5.10 -19.61 0.20
N GLY A 193 4.73 -18.35 -0.01
CA GLY A 193 4.05 -17.54 1.01
C GLY A 193 2.59 -17.91 1.25
N ILE A 194 1.85 -18.32 0.20
CA ILE A 194 0.49 -18.86 0.38
C ILE A 194 0.53 -20.08 1.28
N LYS A 195 1.50 -20.98 1.07
CA LYS A 195 1.65 -22.20 1.86
C LYS A 195 1.93 -21.87 3.34
N ALA A 196 2.78 -20.88 3.62
CA ALA A 196 3.08 -20.44 4.97
C ALA A 196 1.82 -19.93 5.71
N GLY A 197 1.02 -19.07 5.08
CA GLY A 197 -0.22 -18.55 5.65
C GLY A 197 -1.26 -19.64 5.93
N VAL A 198 -1.43 -20.61 5.02
CA VAL A 198 -2.40 -21.71 5.16
C VAL A 198 -1.97 -22.71 6.25
N GLN A 199 -0.68 -23.06 6.32
CA GLN A 199 -0.18 -24.05 7.27
C GLN A 199 -0.24 -23.56 8.72
N GLU A 200 0.09 -22.29 8.97
CA GLU A 200 0.03 -21.72 10.32
C GLU A 200 -1.41 -21.48 10.80
N LYS A 201 -2.36 -21.23 9.89
CA LYS A 201 -3.79 -21.14 10.23
C LYS A 201 -4.37 -22.47 10.71
N LYS A 202 -3.78 -23.61 10.33
CA LYS A 202 -4.19 -24.95 10.80
C LYS A 202 -3.64 -25.32 12.19
N LYS A 203 -2.67 -24.57 12.72
CA LYS A 203 -2.06 -24.80 14.04
C LYS A 203 -2.69 -23.98 15.17
N ARG A 204 -3.61 -23.07 14.83
CA ARG A 204 -4.38 -22.24 15.77
C ARG A 204 -5.80 -22.77 15.87
#